data_AF-A0A3D0Q3R2-F1
#
_entry.id   AF-A0A3D0Q3R2-F1
#
_cell.length_a   1.000
_cell.length_b   1.000
_cell.length_c   1.000
_cell.angle_alpha   90.00
_cell.angle_beta   90.00
_cell.angle_gamma   90.00
#
_symmetry.space_group_name_H-M   'P 1'
#
loop_
_entity.id
_entity.type
_entity.pdbx_description
1 polymer ?
#
loop_
_entity_poly.entity_id
_entity_poly.type
_entity_poly.pdbx_seq_one_letter_code
_entity_poly.pdbx_strand_id
1 'polypeptide(L)'
;MSHTLSIYLFIATGGAVGACLRFFCTGLVDSWFGKALPFGTLAVNIIGSFLLAVLYGFIERGELAEQPYRALIGVGMLGALTT
;
A
#
# COMPACT_ATOMS: atom_id res chain seq x y z
N MET A 1 18.78 11.19 14.36
CA MET A 1 17.69 10.70 15.25
C MET A 1 16.33 11.23 14.86
N SER A 2 16.11 12.57 14.78
CA SER A 2 14.81 13.16 14.40
C SER A 2 14.28 12.68 13.04
N HIS A 3 15.11 12.70 11.99
CA HIS A 3 14.70 12.24 10.65
C HIS A 3 14.30 10.75 10.59
N THR A 4 14.96 9.91 11.39
CA THR A 4 14.67 8.48 11.48
C THR A 4 13.29 8.25 12.08
N LEU A 5 12.95 8.97 13.15
CA LEU A 5 11.63 8.89 13.78
C LEU A 5 10.51 9.30 12.81
N SER A 6 10.71 10.39 12.07
CA SER A 6 9.74 10.84 11.06
C SER A 6 9.47 9.78 9.99
N ILE A 7 10.48 9.05 9.53
CA ILE A 7 10.31 7.96 8.55
C ILE A 7 9.45 6.84 9.12
N TYR A 8 9.68 6.42 10.37
CA TYR A 8 8.85 5.40 11.00
C TYR A 8 7.41 5.87 11.19
N LEU A 9 7.17 7.15 11.51
CA LEU A 9 5.83 7.71 11.58
C LEU A 9 5.12 7.71 10.22
N PHE A 10 5.83 8.01 9.13
CA PHE A 10 5.29 7.88 7.78
C PHE A 10 4.92 6.44 7.45
N ILE A 11 5.81 5.47 7.73
CA ILE A 11 5.52 4.05 7.51
C ILE A 11 4.31 3.61 8.33
N ALA A 12 4.25 3.97 9.61
CA ALA A 12 3.16 3.58 10.50
C ALA A 12 1.81 4.17 10.04
N THR A 13 1.80 5.46 9.67
CA THR A 13 0.59 6.13 9.18
C THR A 13 0.11 5.51 7.87
N GLY A 14 1.02 5.30 6.92
CA GLY A 14 0.70 4.64 5.66
C GLY A 14 0.20 3.21 5.90
N GLY A 15 0.92 2.45 6.72
CA GLY A 15 0.59 1.06 7.05
C GLY A 15 -0.78 0.90 7.69
N ALA A 16 -1.17 1.80 8.60
CA ALA A 16 -2.51 1.83 9.17
C ALA A 16 -3.59 2.00 8.09
N VAL A 17 -3.42 2.96 7.18
CA VAL A 17 -4.34 3.16 6.06
C VAL A 17 -4.37 1.94 5.14
N GLY A 18 -3.21 1.40 4.77
CA GLY A 18 -3.09 0.24 3.90
C GLY A 18 -3.78 -1.01 4.46
N ALA A 19 -3.58 -1.30 5.74
CA ALA A 19 -4.20 -2.44 6.40
C ALA A 19 -5.73 -2.29 6.50
N CYS A 20 -6.23 -1.10 6.81
CA CYS A 20 -7.67 -0.81 6.82
C CYS A 20 -8.29 -0.97 5.42
N LEU A 21 -7.62 -0.47 4.39
CA LEU A 21 -8.06 -0.62 3.00
C LEU A 21 -8.06 -2.09 2.57
N ARG A 22 -7.01 -2.86 2.90
CA ARG A 22 -6.98 -4.30 2.62
C ARG A 22 -8.18 -5.01 3.24
N PHE A 23 -8.41 -4.78 4.53
CA PHE A 23 -9.54 -5.39 5.24
C PHE A 23 -10.88 -5.04 4.60
N PHE A 24 -11.09 -3.77 4.26
CA PHE A 24 -12.31 -3.31 3.61
C PHE A 24 -12.48 -3.91 2.20
N CYS A 25 -11.45 -3.82 1.35
CA CYS A 25 -11.50 -4.31 -0.03
C CYS A 25 -11.67 -5.83 -0.09
N THR A 26 -10.94 -6.59 0.73
CA THR A 26 -11.12 -8.05 0.80
C THR A 26 -12.54 -8.40 1.23
N GLY A 27 -13.08 -7.75 2.27
CA GLY A 27 -14.46 -7.97 2.70
C GLY A 27 -15.51 -7.63 1.64
N LEU A 28 -15.29 -6.54 0.89
CA LEU A 28 -16.18 -6.13 -0.20
C LEU A 28 -16.18 -7.16 -1.35
N VAL A 29 -14.99 -7.58 -1.79
CA VAL A 29 -14.87 -8.57 -2.88
C VAL A 29 -15.42 -9.93 -2.45
N ASP A 30 -15.15 -10.37 -1.22
CA ASP A 30 -15.73 -11.59 -0.66
C ASP A 30 -17.27 -11.53 -0.61
N SER A 31 -17.85 -10.34 -0.41
CA SER A 31 -19.31 -10.16 -0.42
C SER A 31 -19.94 -10.32 -1.81
N TRP A 32 -19.17 -10.05 -2.87
CA TRP A 32 -19.65 -10.13 -4.25
C TRP A 32 -19.39 -11.49 -4.90
N PHE A 33 -18.23 -12.10 -4.63
CA PHE A 33 -17.78 -13.33 -5.29
C PHE A 33 -17.80 -14.56 -4.37
N GLY A 34 -18.14 -14.38 -3.09
CA GLY A 34 -18.05 -15.44 -2.09
C GLY A 34 -16.61 -15.76 -1.71
N LYS A 35 -16.44 -16.81 -0.90
CA LYS A 35 -15.14 -17.18 -0.28
C LYS A 35 -14.55 -18.48 -0.83
N ALA A 36 -15.08 -18.98 -1.95
CA ALA A 36 -14.58 -20.20 -2.57
C ALA A 36 -13.16 -20.04 -3.12
N LEU A 37 -12.81 -18.82 -3.58
CA LEU A 37 -11.48 -18.42 -3.99
C LEU A 37 -11.11 -17.08 -3.34
N PRO A 38 -9.82 -16.82 -3.09
CA PRO A 38 -9.36 -15.60 -2.41
C PRO A 38 -9.33 -14.39 -3.36
N PHE A 39 -10.45 -14.08 -4.00
CA PHE A 39 -10.57 -12.96 -4.94
C PHE A 39 -10.22 -11.62 -4.29
N GLY A 40 -10.61 -11.42 -3.02
CA GLY A 40 -10.26 -10.22 -2.28
C GLY A 40 -8.76 -10.05 -2.11
N THR A 41 -8.04 -11.12 -1.77
CA THR A 41 -6.57 -11.10 -1.63
C THR A 41 -5.87 -10.91 -2.98
N LEU A 42 -6.40 -11.52 -4.05
CA LEU A 42 -5.86 -11.35 -5.40
C LEU A 42 -6.03 -9.89 -5.87
N ALA A 43 -7.19 -9.29 -5.65
CA ALA A 43 -7.49 -7.93 -6.05
C ALA A 43 -6.55 -6.91 -5.39
N VAL A 44 -6.37 -6.98 -4.07
CA VAL A 44 -5.49 -6.04 -3.36
C VAL A 44 -4.02 -6.17 -3.78
N ASN A 45 -3.56 -7.39 -4.11
CA ASN A 45 -2.20 -7.62 -4.58
C ASN A 45 -1.95 -7.09 -6.00
N ILE A 46 -2.90 -7.31 -6.92
CA ILE A 46 -2.80 -6.79 -8.30
C ILE A 46 -2.82 -5.26 -8.29
N ILE A 47 -3.79 -4.67 -7.59
CA ILE A 47 -3.94 -3.21 -7.49
C ILE A 47 -2.72 -2.62 -6.79
N GLY A 48 -2.31 -3.18 -5.66
CA GLY A 48 -1.16 -2.70 -4.89
C GLY A 48 0.14 -2.75 -5.68
N SER A 49 0.41 -3.86 -6.38
CA SER A 49 1.63 -4.01 -7.21
C SER A 49 1.65 -3.02 -8.38
N PHE A 50 0.51 -2.79 -9.04
CA PHE A 50 0.41 -1.78 -10.10
C PHE A 50 0.68 -0.37 -9.57
N LEU A 51 0.05 0.02 -8.45
CA LEU A 51 0.27 1.33 -7.84
C LEU A 51 1.70 1.50 -7.34
N LEU A 52 2.34 0.42 -6.88
CA LEU A 52 3.74 0.44 -6.46
C LEU A 52 4.66 0.72 -7.65
N ALA A 53 4.43 0.06 -8.79
CA ALA A 53 5.17 0.31 -10.01
C ALA A 53 5.00 1.77 -10.51
N VAL A 54 3.78 2.32 -10.43
CA VAL A 54 3.51 3.73 -10.76
C VAL A 54 4.28 4.68 -9.83
N LEU A 55 4.24 4.44 -8.52
CA LEU A 55 4.97 5.25 -7.53
C LEU A 55 6.46 5.26 -7.82
N TYR A 56 7.07 4.09 -8.00
CA TYR A 56 8.50 3.99 -8.26
C TYR A 56 8.87 4.59 -9.62
N GLY A 57 8.02 4.48 -10.63
CA GLY A 57 8.22 5.14 -11.92
C GLY A 57 8.30 6.66 -11.80
N PHE A 58 7.47 7.29 -10.96
CA PHE A 58 7.56 8.73 -10.69
C PHE A 58 8.80 9.12 -9.89
N ILE A 59 9.22 8.29 -8.92
CA ILE A 59 10.44 8.52 -8.13
C ILE A 59 11.68 8.42 -9.03
N GLU A 60 11.77 7.40 -9.89
CA GLU A 60 12.92 7.20 -10.78
C GLU A 60 13.06 8.32 -11.82
N ARG A 61 11.95 8.91 -12.27
CA ARG A 61 11.95 10.08 -13.16
C ARG A 61 12.29 11.39 -12.46
N GLY A 62 12.40 11.38 -11.13
CA GLY A 62 12.61 12.59 -10.32
C GLY A 62 11.39 13.50 -10.20
N GLU A 63 10.21 13.04 -10.62
CA GLU A 63 8.95 13.79 -10.50
C GLU A 63 8.42 13.78 -9.05
N LEU A 64 8.77 12.75 -8.29
CA LEU A 64 8.54 12.66 -6.85
C LEU A 64 9.85 12.47 -6.10
N ALA A 65 9.96 13.11 -4.93
CA ALA A 65 11.06 12.85 -4.02
C ALA A 65 10.98 11.41 -3.49
N GLU A 66 12.14 10.77 -3.25
CA GLU A 66 12.14 9.41 -2.70
C GLU A 66 11.54 9.37 -1.29
N GLN A 67 11.87 10.35 -0.44
CA GLN A 67 11.26 10.56 0.87
C GLN A 67 10.40 11.83 0.85
N PRO A 68 9.20 11.83 1.46
CA PRO A 68 8.63 10.79 2.32
C PRO A 68 7.80 9.73 1.57
N TYR A 69 7.66 9.85 0.26
CA TYR A 69 6.69 9.08 -0.53
C TYR A 69 6.97 7.57 -0.53
N ARG A 70 8.23 7.14 -0.65
CA ARG A 70 8.59 5.72 -0.53
C ARG A 70 8.22 5.15 0.84
N ALA A 71 8.43 5.90 1.92
CA ALA A 71 8.12 5.45 3.28
C ALA A 71 6.61 5.40 3.54
N LEU A 72 5.89 6.49 3.23
CA LEU A 72 4.46 6.62 3.48
C LEU A 72 3.62 5.73 2.54
N ILE A 73 3.86 5.84 1.24
CA ILE A 73 3.02 5.20 0.21
C ILE A 73 3.56 3.81 -0.12
N GLY A 74 4.85 3.68 -0.43
CA GLY A 74 5.43 2.41 -0.86
C GLY A 74 5.48 1.37 0.26
N VAL A 75 6.31 1.61 1.28
CA VAL A 75 6.52 0.69 2.40
C VAL A 75 5.30 0.64 3.33
N GLY A 76 4.71 1.79 3.65
CA GLY A 76 3.55 1.89 4.52
C GLY A 76 2.27 1.41 3.84
N MET A 77 1.62 2.28 3.08
CA MET A 77 0.26 2.05 2.57
C MET A 77 0.17 0.87 1.61
N LEU A 78 0.96 0.86 0.53
CA LEU A 78 0.91 -0.20 -0.47
C LEU A 78 1.46 -1.51 0.09
N GLY A 79 2.54 -1.45 0.89
CA GLY A 79 3.08 -2.62 1.58
C GLY A 79 2.08 -3.31 2.51
N ALA A 80 1.27 -2.55 3.26
CA ALA A 80 0.22 -3.11 4.13
C ALA A 80 -1.10 -3.43 3.41
N LEU A 81 -1.33 -2.82 2.24
CA LEU A 81 -2.46 -3.13 1.35
C LEU A 81 -2.27 -4.50 0.67
N THR A 82 -1.04 -4.82 0.28
CA THR A 82 -0.65 -6.14 -0.27
C THR A 82 -0.39 -7.16 0.83
N THR A 83 -0.37 -8.46 0.50
CA THR A 83 -0.05 -9.55 1.43
C THR A 83 0.41 -10.81 0.73
#